data_AF-A0A257GX15-F1
#
_entry.id   AF-A0A257GX15-F1
#
_cell.length_a   1.000
_cell.length_b   1.000
_cell.length_c   1.000
_cell.angle_alpha   90.00
_cell.angle_beta   90.00
_cell.angle_gamma   90.00
#
_symmetry.space_group_name_H-M   'P 1'
#
loop_
_entity.id
_entity.type
_entity.pdbx_description
1 polymer ?
#
loop_
_entity_poly.entity_id
_entity_poly.type
_entity_poly.pdbx_seq_one_letter_code
_entity_poly.pdbx_strand_id
1 'polypeptide(L)'
;GGWPQVWPLQGGYHDSFTINDNAIVEVAELLDAIAAGREQYAFVPPTVRERAQVAEKRAIAALLATQVVVAGRRSLWGQQHDALTLAPTSARNYEPAALCSSESASILVYLMTLPTPSQDIVEAIEGGIAALRALGIEGKAWRKVSELDGRLLVSQPGAPTVWARYYDITTLQPVFGDRDKSLHDNVADLSLERRNGYAWYGVGPVKALEAYAVWKQRRAQVTP
;
A
#
# COMPACT_ATOMS: atom_id res chain seq x y z
N GLY A 1 -9.84 -1.03 -14.38
CA GLY A 1 -9.49 0.25 -13.76
C GLY A 1 -8.08 0.27 -13.20
N GLY A 2 -7.47 -0.89 -12.92
CA GLY A 2 -6.05 -0.96 -12.54
C GLY A 2 -5.10 -0.73 -13.71
N TRP A 3 -3.83 -0.50 -13.38
CA TRP A 3 -2.71 -0.39 -14.32
C TRP A 3 -1.73 -1.57 -14.14
N PRO A 4 -1.22 -2.13 -15.24
CA PRO A 4 -0.11 -3.08 -15.18
C PRO A 4 1.18 -2.35 -14.80
N GLN A 5 2.18 -3.10 -14.31
CA GLN A 5 3.51 -2.54 -14.07
C GLN A 5 4.18 -2.10 -15.38
N VAL A 6 3.96 -2.87 -16.45
CA VAL A 6 4.54 -2.61 -17.76
C VAL A 6 3.46 -2.60 -18.84
N TRP A 7 3.56 -1.63 -19.74
CA TRP A 7 2.70 -1.56 -20.92
C TRP A 7 3.54 -1.21 -22.17
N PRO A 8 3.39 -1.91 -23.33
CA PRO A 8 2.51 -3.06 -23.57
C PRO A 8 2.80 -4.26 -22.65
N LEU A 9 1.79 -5.11 -22.42
CA LEU A 9 1.86 -6.24 -21.50
C LEU A 9 3.02 -7.19 -21.83
N GLN A 10 3.69 -7.69 -20.79
CA GLN A 10 4.89 -8.53 -20.92
C GLN A 10 4.72 -9.93 -20.33
N GLY A 11 3.60 -10.21 -19.68
CA GLY A 11 3.35 -11.47 -18.99
C GLY A 11 3.91 -11.50 -17.57
N GLY A 12 3.54 -12.56 -16.85
CA GLY A 12 3.94 -12.73 -15.45
C GLY A 12 3.34 -11.66 -14.53
N TYR A 13 4.03 -11.34 -13.44
CA TYR A 13 3.54 -10.38 -12.46
C TYR A 13 3.50 -8.93 -12.99
N HIS A 14 4.15 -8.65 -14.12
CA HIS A 14 4.13 -7.32 -14.73
C HIS A 14 2.75 -6.93 -15.27
N ASP A 15 1.90 -7.91 -15.56
CA ASP A 15 0.55 -7.71 -16.07
C ASP A 15 -0.50 -7.56 -14.95
N SER A 16 -0.10 -7.82 -13.70
CA SER A 16 -0.96 -7.66 -12.52
C SER A 16 -1.35 -6.20 -12.30
N PHE A 17 -2.49 -5.97 -11.65
CA PHE A 17 -2.79 -4.65 -11.12
C PHE A 17 -1.73 -4.26 -10.08
N THR A 18 -0.88 -3.29 -10.43
CA THR A 18 0.34 -3.00 -9.69
C THR A 18 0.15 -1.79 -8.79
N ILE A 19 0.24 -2.04 -7.49
CA ILE A 19 0.25 -0.99 -6.45
C ILE A 19 1.70 -0.69 -6.03
N ASN A 20 2.56 -1.71 -6.06
CA ASN A 20 3.97 -1.66 -5.71
C ASN A 20 4.69 -0.40 -6.18
N ASP A 21 5.56 0.14 -5.31
CA ASP A 21 6.33 1.37 -5.55
C ASP A 21 5.42 2.57 -5.89
N ASN A 22 4.23 2.64 -5.26
CA ASN A 22 3.20 3.65 -5.49
C ASN A 22 2.68 3.77 -6.94
N ALA A 23 2.90 2.79 -7.81
CA ALA A 23 2.65 2.95 -9.25
C ALA A 23 1.23 3.46 -9.57
N ILE A 24 0.19 2.81 -9.03
CA ILE A 24 -1.19 3.27 -9.25
C ILE A 24 -1.50 4.62 -8.58
N VAL A 25 -0.88 4.90 -7.42
CA VAL A 25 -1.12 6.13 -6.68
C VAL A 25 -0.59 7.32 -7.47
N GLU A 26 0.64 7.24 -7.96
CA GLU A 26 1.23 8.31 -8.78
C GLU A 26 0.46 8.51 -10.10
N VAL A 27 -0.01 7.42 -10.72
CA VAL A 27 -0.88 7.50 -11.90
C VAL A 27 -2.20 8.21 -11.57
N ALA A 28 -2.84 7.87 -10.46
CA ALA A 28 -4.11 8.47 -10.07
C ALA A 28 -3.95 9.97 -9.73
N GLU A 29 -2.90 10.34 -9.01
CA GLU A 29 -2.55 11.73 -8.70
C GLU A 29 -2.25 12.55 -9.96
N LEU A 30 -1.53 11.97 -10.92
CA LEU A 30 -1.27 12.61 -12.21
C LEU A 30 -2.57 12.85 -12.98
N LEU A 31 -3.45 11.85 -13.03
CA LEU A 31 -4.73 11.96 -13.73
C LEU A 31 -5.66 13.00 -13.08
N ASP A 32 -5.71 13.08 -11.75
CA ASP A 32 -6.41 14.14 -11.01
C ASP A 32 -5.88 15.52 -11.40
N ALA A 33 -4.55 15.69 -11.36
CA ALA A 33 -3.93 16.98 -11.65
C ALA A 33 -4.18 17.44 -13.10
N ILE A 34 -4.18 16.52 -14.05
CA ILE A 34 -4.56 16.77 -15.45
C ILE A 34 -6.05 17.12 -15.55
N ALA A 35 -6.93 16.33 -14.92
CA ALA A 35 -8.38 16.56 -14.95
C ALA A 35 -8.74 17.95 -14.41
N ALA A 36 -8.18 18.30 -13.26
CA ALA A 36 -8.34 19.60 -12.61
C ALA A 36 -7.76 20.76 -13.46
N GLY A 37 -6.89 20.48 -14.43
CA GLY A 37 -6.23 21.51 -15.23
C GLY A 37 -5.37 22.43 -14.37
N ARG A 38 -4.66 21.85 -13.39
CA ARG A 38 -3.69 22.60 -12.56
C ARG A 38 -2.68 23.31 -13.47
N GLU A 39 -2.07 24.38 -13.01
CA GLU A 39 -1.27 25.32 -13.83
C GLU A 39 -0.32 24.62 -14.82
N GLN A 40 0.45 23.63 -14.36
CA GLN A 40 1.39 22.88 -15.20
C GLN A 40 0.74 21.99 -16.28
N TYR A 41 -0.57 21.74 -16.20
CA TYR A 41 -1.37 20.94 -17.14
C TYR A 41 -2.45 21.76 -17.86
N ALA A 42 -2.43 23.10 -17.75
CA ALA A 42 -3.42 23.97 -18.41
C ALA A 42 -3.42 23.84 -19.94
N PHE A 43 -2.31 23.36 -20.53
CA PHE A 43 -2.19 23.12 -21.97
C PHE A 43 -2.96 21.89 -22.46
N VAL A 44 -3.40 21.00 -21.55
CA VAL A 44 -4.06 19.75 -21.94
C VAL A 44 -5.48 20.02 -22.46
N PRO A 45 -5.85 19.53 -23.66
CA PRO A 45 -7.17 19.80 -24.22
C PRO A 45 -8.32 19.34 -23.31
N PRO A 46 -9.47 20.06 -23.28
CA PRO A 46 -10.60 19.71 -22.42
C PRO A 46 -11.05 18.25 -22.56
N THR A 47 -11.10 17.73 -23.78
CA THR A 47 -11.48 16.33 -24.07
C THR A 47 -10.52 15.31 -23.47
N VAL A 48 -9.23 15.63 -23.35
CA VAL A 48 -8.23 14.76 -22.71
C VAL A 48 -8.35 14.85 -21.18
N ARG A 49 -8.65 16.04 -20.64
CA ARG A 49 -8.91 16.24 -19.20
C ARG A 49 -10.13 15.46 -18.72
N GLU A 50 -11.20 15.44 -19.52
CA GLU A 50 -12.38 14.61 -19.25
C GLU A 50 -12.04 13.11 -19.23
N ARG A 51 -11.23 12.64 -20.19
CA ARG A 51 -10.74 11.25 -20.20
C ARG A 51 -9.88 10.93 -18.98
N ALA A 52 -9.04 11.86 -18.54
CA ALA A 52 -8.22 11.70 -17.34
C ALA A 52 -9.11 11.56 -16.09
N GLN A 53 -10.15 12.39 -15.96
CA GLN A 53 -11.11 12.31 -14.86
C GLN A 53 -11.84 10.95 -14.83
N VAL A 54 -12.26 10.44 -16.00
CA VAL A 54 -12.90 9.12 -16.09
C VAL A 54 -11.90 8.00 -15.73
N ALA A 55 -10.64 8.13 -16.14
CA ALA A 55 -9.59 7.16 -15.83
C ALA A 55 -9.25 7.13 -14.34
N GLU A 56 -9.13 8.30 -13.69
CA GLU A 56 -8.91 8.43 -12.25
C GLU A 56 -10.06 7.78 -11.45
N LYS A 57 -11.32 8.08 -11.79
CA LYS A 57 -12.49 7.46 -11.15
C LYS A 57 -12.45 5.93 -11.25
N ARG A 58 -11.98 5.40 -12.38
CA ARG A 58 -11.81 3.94 -12.58
C ARG A 58 -10.61 3.38 -11.79
N ALA A 59 -9.57 4.17 -11.56
CA ALA A 59 -8.44 3.82 -10.69
C ALA A 59 -8.90 3.69 -9.22
N ILE A 60 -9.63 4.71 -8.73
CA ILE A 60 -10.22 4.71 -7.38
C ILE A 60 -11.17 3.52 -7.21
N ALA A 61 -12.06 3.27 -8.18
CA ALA A 61 -12.95 2.12 -8.14
C ALA A 61 -12.19 0.78 -8.07
N ALA A 62 -11.07 0.65 -8.81
CA ALA A 62 -10.24 -0.55 -8.74
C ALA A 62 -9.58 -0.72 -7.36
N LEU A 63 -9.04 0.36 -6.79
CA LEU A 63 -8.50 0.34 -5.42
C LEU A 63 -9.56 -0.14 -4.42
N LEU A 64 -10.75 0.44 -4.44
CA LEU A 64 -11.83 0.03 -3.53
C LEU A 64 -12.22 -1.43 -3.71
N ALA A 65 -12.34 -1.90 -4.96
CA ALA A 65 -12.72 -3.28 -5.26
C ALA A 65 -11.66 -4.32 -4.85
N THR A 66 -10.39 -3.91 -4.78
CA THR A 66 -9.26 -4.77 -4.39
C THR A 66 -8.90 -4.72 -2.92
N GLN A 67 -9.56 -3.85 -2.13
CA GLN A 67 -9.26 -3.78 -0.70
C GLN A 67 -9.67 -5.08 -0.02
N VAL A 68 -8.72 -5.72 0.65
CA VAL A 68 -8.95 -7.05 1.23
C VAL A 68 -9.82 -6.92 2.47
N VAL A 69 -10.83 -7.78 2.58
CA VAL A 69 -11.69 -7.88 3.74
C VAL A 69 -11.24 -9.07 4.60
N VAL A 70 -10.86 -8.81 5.84
CA VAL A 70 -10.45 -9.85 6.80
C VAL A 70 -11.45 -9.87 7.94
N ALA A 71 -12.01 -11.05 8.22
CA ALA A 71 -13.06 -11.24 9.23
C ALA A 71 -14.22 -10.21 9.12
N GLY A 72 -14.67 -9.93 7.90
CA GLY A 72 -15.77 -9.00 7.62
C GLY A 72 -15.42 -7.51 7.71
N ARG A 73 -14.13 -7.14 7.88
CA ARG A 73 -13.68 -5.75 7.95
C ARG A 73 -12.71 -5.42 6.82
N ARG A 74 -12.91 -4.27 6.16
CA ARG A 74 -11.94 -3.71 5.20
C ARG A 74 -10.60 -3.54 5.90
N SER A 75 -9.53 -3.97 5.24
CA SER A 75 -8.18 -3.96 5.79
C SER A 75 -7.21 -3.24 4.84
N LEU A 76 -6.18 -3.93 4.38
CA LEU A 76 -5.10 -3.42 3.55
C LEU A 76 -5.22 -3.96 2.10
N TRP A 77 -4.25 -3.60 1.27
CA TRP A 77 -4.05 -4.10 -0.09
C TRP A 77 -2.77 -4.91 -0.16
N GLY A 78 -2.67 -5.82 -1.13
CA GLY A 78 -1.40 -6.40 -1.52
C GLY A 78 -0.56 -5.43 -2.37
N GLN A 79 0.68 -5.79 -2.66
CA GLN A 79 1.50 -5.00 -3.58
C GLN A 79 1.07 -5.15 -5.04
N GLN A 80 0.53 -6.31 -5.37
CA GLN A 80 -0.08 -6.58 -6.66
C GLN A 80 -1.38 -7.34 -6.43
N HIS A 81 -2.34 -7.10 -7.30
CA HIS A 81 -3.57 -7.88 -7.37
C HIS A 81 -3.71 -8.45 -8.78
N ASP A 82 -4.27 -9.63 -8.89
CA ASP A 82 -4.62 -10.17 -10.19
C ASP A 82 -5.67 -9.27 -10.87
N ALA A 83 -5.45 -8.95 -12.14
CA ALA A 83 -6.23 -7.93 -12.85
C ALA A 83 -7.69 -8.36 -13.12
N LEU A 84 -8.00 -9.66 -12.99
CA LEU A 84 -9.31 -10.24 -13.30
C LEU A 84 -10.07 -10.64 -12.03
N THR A 85 -9.42 -11.39 -11.15
CA THR A 85 -9.99 -11.90 -9.90
C THR A 85 -9.94 -10.90 -8.76
N LEU A 86 -9.10 -9.85 -8.88
CA LEU A 86 -8.87 -8.80 -7.88
C LEU A 86 -8.21 -9.31 -6.58
N ALA A 87 -7.90 -10.60 -6.47
CA ALA A 87 -7.21 -11.16 -5.33
C ALA A 87 -5.75 -10.68 -5.27
N PRO A 88 -5.16 -10.51 -4.07
CA PRO A 88 -3.71 -10.32 -3.95
C PRO A 88 -2.96 -11.45 -4.68
N THR A 89 -1.87 -11.10 -5.37
CA THR A 89 -1.02 -12.05 -6.07
C THR A 89 0.45 -11.80 -5.74
N SER A 90 1.31 -12.78 -6.02
CA SER A 90 2.75 -12.67 -5.81
C SER A 90 3.44 -11.89 -6.93
N ALA A 91 4.63 -11.37 -6.64
CA ALA A 91 5.53 -10.82 -7.65
C ALA A 91 6.83 -11.64 -7.75
N ARG A 92 7.96 -11.11 -7.30
CA ARG A 92 9.23 -11.84 -7.28
C ARG A 92 9.15 -12.99 -6.25
N ASN A 93 10.09 -13.94 -6.31
CA ASN A 93 10.07 -15.14 -5.46
C ASN A 93 9.92 -14.85 -3.95
N TYR A 94 10.43 -13.70 -3.49
CA TYR A 94 10.39 -13.25 -2.09
C TYR A 94 9.22 -12.29 -1.79
N GLU A 95 8.30 -12.09 -2.72
CA GLU A 95 7.15 -11.17 -2.61
C GLU A 95 5.86 -11.98 -2.76
N PRO A 96 5.38 -12.61 -1.67
CA PRO A 96 4.21 -13.48 -1.71
C PRO A 96 2.92 -12.69 -1.96
N ALA A 97 1.85 -13.42 -2.30
CA ALA A 97 0.49 -12.92 -2.25
C ALA A 97 0.11 -12.62 -0.79
N ALA A 98 0.34 -11.39 -0.36
CA ALA A 98 0.18 -10.96 1.03
C ALA A 98 -0.27 -9.49 1.09
N LEU A 99 -0.84 -9.08 2.22
CA LEU A 99 -1.15 -7.67 2.47
C LEU A 99 0.16 -6.89 2.65
N CYS A 100 0.25 -5.69 2.10
CA CYS A 100 1.43 -4.84 2.19
C CYS A 100 1.16 -3.52 2.89
N SER A 101 1.85 -3.29 4.01
CA SER A 101 1.61 -2.12 4.86
C SER A 101 2.04 -0.80 4.21
N SER A 102 3.20 -0.78 3.57
CA SER A 102 3.77 0.44 2.98
C SER A 102 2.95 0.94 1.79
N GLU A 103 2.56 0.04 0.90
CA GLU A 103 1.74 0.40 -0.28
C GLU A 103 0.33 0.81 0.14
N SER A 104 -0.26 0.10 1.11
CA SER A 104 -1.56 0.45 1.66
C SER A 104 -1.56 1.84 2.31
N ALA A 105 -0.48 2.19 3.02
CA ALA A 105 -0.35 3.52 3.61
C ALA A 105 -0.36 4.63 2.54
N SER A 106 0.28 4.42 1.40
CA SER A 106 0.25 5.38 0.29
C SER A 106 -1.16 5.53 -0.32
N ILE A 107 -1.86 4.40 -0.53
CA ILE A 107 -3.27 4.43 -0.98
C ILE A 107 -4.13 5.23 0.00
N LEU A 108 -4.01 4.96 1.30
CA LEU A 108 -4.79 5.65 2.33
C LEU A 108 -4.52 7.16 2.32
N VAL A 109 -3.26 7.58 2.20
CA VAL A 109 -2.90 9.01 2.07
C VAL A 109 -3.58 9.63 0.85
N TYR A 110 -3.49 8.99 -0.32
CA TYR A 110 -4.13 9.46 -1.54
C TYR A 110 -5.65 9.56 -1.40
N LEU A 111 -6.32 8.52 -0.89
CA LEU A 111 -7.78 8.55 -0.70
C LEU A 111 -8.21 9.69 0.23
N MET A 112 -7.38 10.05 1.21
CA MET A 112 -7.62 11.18 2.11
C MET A 112 -7.37 12.56 1.49
N THR A 113 -6.78 12.66 0.29
CA THR A 113 -6.69 13.93 -0.44
C THR A 113 -7.96 14.26 -1.22
N LEU A 114 -8.85 13.28 -1.44
CA LEU A 114 -10.07 13.47 -2.20
C LEU A 114 -11.01 14.44 -1.46
N PRO A 115 -11.51 15.50 -2.12
CA PRO A 115 -12.23 16.59 -1.45
C PRO A 115 -13.61 16.18 -0.95
N THR A 116 -14.31 15.32 -1.69
CA THR A 116 -15.66 14.84 -1.38
C THR A 116 -15.72 13.31 -1.45
N PRO A 117 -15.03 12.59 -0.55
CA PRO A 117 -14.98 11.14 -0.63
C PRO A 117 -16.35 10.54 -0.33
N SER A 118 -16.77 9.58 -1.16
CA SER A 118 -17.98 8.78 -0.97
C SER A 118 -17.92 7.96 0.32
N GLN A 119 -19.06 7.43 0.74
CA GLN A 119 -19.13 6.55 1.91
C GLN A 119 -18.21 5.33 1.77
N ASP A 120 -18.13 4.72 0.57
CA ASP A 120 -17.20 3.62 0.31
C ASP A 120 -15.73 4.00 0.49
N ILE A 121 -15.35 5.22 0.13
CA ILE A 121 -13.98 5.72 0.32
C ILE A 121 -13.71 5.97 1.80
N VAL A 122 -14.68 6.53 2.53
CA VAL A 122 -14.59 6.72 3.97
C VAL A 122 -14.40 5.38 4.69
N GLU A 123 -15.21 4.37 4.37
CA GLU A 123 -15.09 3.03 4.93
C GLU A 123 -13.76 2.36 4.58
N ALA A 124 -13.26 2.56 3.35
CA ALA A 124 -11.95 2.08 2.94
C ALA A 124 -10.83 2.69 3.78
N ILE A 125 -10.86 4.01 3.98
CA ILE A 125 -9.89 4.75 4.79
C ILE A 125 -9.95 4.28 6.24
N GLU A 126 -11.14 4.26 6.85
CA GLU A 126 -11.29 3.91 8.26
C GLU A 126 -10.88 2.45 8.53
N GLY A 127 -11.23 1.51 7.65
CA GLY A 127 -10.82 0.12 7.75
C GLY A 127 -9.29 -0.05 7.65
N GLY A 128 -8.66 0.59 6.67
CA GLY A 128 -7.22 0.53 6.50
C GLY A 128 -6.45 1.18 7.66
N ILE A 129 -6.93 2.31 8.17
CA ILE A 129 -6.33 2.96 9.35
C ILE A 129 -6.48 2.10 10.60
N ALA A 130 -7.63 1.46 10.80
CA ALA A 130 -7.83 0.52 11.91
C ALA A 130 -6.86 -0.67 11.81
N ALA A 131 -6.67 -1.23 10.61
CA ALA A 131 -5.71 -2.30 10.36
C ALA A 131 -4.27 -1.84 10.65
N LEU A 132 -3.84 -0.69 10.15
CA LEU A 132 -2.50 -0.16 10.43
C LEU A 132 -2.26 0.07 11.92
N ARG A 133 -3.24 0.57 12.67
CA ARG A 133 -3.12 0.73 14.13
C ARG A 133 -2.95 -0.62 14.84
N ALA A 134 -3.72 -1.63 14.44
CA ALA A 134 -3.67 -2.96 15.05
C ALA A 134 -2.36 -3.71 14.74
N LEU A 135 -1.76 -3.45 13.59
CA LEU A 135 -0.54 -4.12 13.11
C LEU A 135 0.77 -3.45 13.55
N GLY A 136 0.69 -2.28 14.19
CA GLY A 136 1.87 -1.54 14.63
C GLY A 136 2.67 -2.30 15.69
N ILE A 137 3.99 -2.36 15.50
CA ILE A 137 4.92 -3.02 16.42
C ILE A 137 5.71 -1.95 17.16
N GLU A 138 5.45 -1.83 18.45
CA GLU A 138 6.10 -0.87 19.34
C GLU A 138 7.34 -1.47 20.04
N GLY A 139 8.26 -0.62 20.48
CA GLY A 139 9.42 -1.04 21.28
C GLY A 139 10.40 -1.96 20.54
N LYS A 140 10.35 -1.98 19.21
CA LYS A 140 11.21 -2.77 18.34
C LYS A 140 11.87 -1.89 17.28
N ALA A 141 13.09 -2.23 16.90
CA ALA A 141 13.84 -1.54 15.86
C ALA A 141 14.40 -2.51 14.83
N TRP A 142 14.23 -2.19 13.55
CA TRP A 142 14.82 -2.91 12.42
C TRP A 142 16.20 -2.34 12.09
N ARG A 143 17.28 -3.00 12.52
CA ARG A 143 18.64 -2.49 12.34
C ARG A 143 19.66 -3.59 12.07
N LYS A 144 20.78 -3.21 11.47
CA LYS A 144 21.94 -4.08 11.30
C LYS A 144 22.58 -4.29 12.67
N VAL A 145 22.68 -5.56 13.10
CA VAL A 145 23.28 -5.95 14.38
C VAL A 145 24.77 -6.19 14.22
N SER A 146 25.17 -6.95 13.21
CA SER A 146 26.57 -7.17 12.84
C SER A 146 26.68 -7.57 11.36
N GLU A 147 27.88 -7.73 10.82
CA GLU A 147 28.06 -8.31 9.46
C GLU A 147 27.65 -9.79 9.43
N LEU A 148 27.86 -10.52 10.53
CA LEU A 148 27.55 -11.95 10.64
C LEU A 148 26.04 -12.19 10.80
N ASP A 149 25.40 -11.41 11.66
CA ASP A 149 23.97 -11.54 11.97
C ASP A 149 23.09 -10.74 11.00
N GLY A 150 23.66 -9.76 10.29
CA GLY A 150 22.89 -8.87 9.42
C GLY A 150 21.84 -8.05 10.17
N ARG A 151 20.73 -7.75 9.50
CA ARG A 151 19.59 -7.02 10.08
C ARG A 151 18.67 -7.94 10.88
N LEU A 152 18.26 -7.49 12.06
CA LEU A 152 17.30 -8.18 12.91
C LEU A 152 16.28 -7.17 13.46
N LEU A 153 15.11 -7.66 13.83
CA LEU A 153 14.14 -6.90 14.62
C LEU A 153 14.49 -7.09 16.10
N VAL A 154 15.03 -6.05 16.73
CA VAL A 154 15.54 -6.12 18.11
C VAL A 154 14.71 -5.27 19.06
N SER A 155 14.69 -5.65 20.34
CA SER A 155 14.07 -4.85 21.40
C SER A 155 14.78 -3.50 21.54
N GLN A 156 13.99 -2.42 21.48
CA GLN A 156 14.44 -1.05 21.67
C GLN A 156 13.26 -0.23 22.19
N PRO A 157 13.06 -0.17 23.53
CA PRO A 157 12.02 0.67 24.14
C PRO A 157 12.13 2.13 23.66
N GLY A 158 10.99 2.75 23.35
CA GLY A 158 10.94 4.13 22.83
C GLY A 158 11.31 4.29 21.35
N ALA A 159 11.62 3.21 20.62
CA ALA A 159 11.74 3.27 19.17
C ALA A 159 10.38 3.63 18.51
N PRO A 160 10.40 4.33 17.36
CA PRO A 160 9.19 4.55 16.57
C PRO A 160 8.51 3.22 16.23
N THR A 161 7.17 3.24 16.16
CA THR A 161 6.39 2.07 15.72
C THR A 161 6.84 1.65 14.33
N VAL A 162 7.06 0.35 14.16
CA VAL A 162 7.39 -0.27 12.87
C VAL A 162 6.29 -1.21 12.44
N TRP A 163 6.21 -1.48 11.14
CA TRP A 163 5.33 -2.47 10.54
C TRP A 163 6.17 -3.44 9.73
N ALA A 164 5.80 -4.72 9.74
CA ALA A 164 6.28 -5.64 8.72
C ALA A 164 5.82 -5.17 7.34
N ARG A 165 6.60 -5.46 6.30
CA ARG A 165 6.24 -5.13 4.92
C ARG A 165 5.04 -5.96 4.47
N TYR A 166 5.02 -7.25 4.81
CA TYR A 166 3.95 -8.17 4.44
C TYR A 166 3.26 -8.79 5.65
N TYR A 167 1.95 -9.02 5.51
CA TYR A 167 1.14 -9.76 6.45
C TYR A 167 0.32 -10.82 5.72
N ASP A 168 0.24 -12.02 6.30
CA ASP A 168 -0.64 -13.06 5.81
C ASP A 168 -2.09 -12.59 5.78
N ILE A 169 -2.81 -12.93 4.70
CA ILE A 169 -4.14 -12.40 4.40
C ILE A 169 -5.19 -12.90 5.41
N THR A 170 -4.96 -14.07 6.01
CA THR A 170 -5.94 -14.70 6.90
C THR A 170 -5.65 -14.35 8.36
N THR A 171 -4.41 -14.49 8.78
CA THR A 171 -3.98 -14.43 10.18
C THR A 171 -3.49 -13.04 10.59
N LEU A 172 -3.22 -12.16 9.62
CA LEU A 172 -2.62 -10.85 9.84
C LEU A 172 -1.28 -10.91 10.58
N GLN A 173 -0.58 -12.05 10.53
CA GLN A 173 0.76 -12.20 11.06
C GLN A 173 1.81 -11.75 10.03
N PRO A 174 2.94 -11.16 10.46
CA PRO A 174 4.06 -10.88 9.58
C PRO A 174 4.52 -12.12 8.81
N VAL A 175 4.78 -11.97 7.51
CA VAL A 175 5.31 -13.04 6.64
C VAL A 175 6.51 -12.53 5.84
N PHE A 176 7.51 -13.38 5.65
CA PHE A 176 8.77 -13.05 5.00
C PHE A 176 9.12 -14.06 3.93
N GLY A 177 9.55 -13.61 2.75
CA GLY A 177 9.92 -14.47 1.63
C GLY A 177 11.41 -14.49 1.33
N ASP A 178 11.90 -15.58 0.76
CA ASP A 178 13.28 -15.69 0.26
C ASP A 178 13.33 -16.03 -1.24
N ARG A 179 14.53 -16.04 -1.83
CA ARG A 179 14.75 -16.25 -3.27
C ARG A 179 14.35 -17.63 -3.74
N ASP A 180 14.36 -18.62 -2.86
CA ASP A 180 13.94 -20.00 -3.12
C ASP A 180 12.41 -20.20 -3.03
N LYS A 181 11.65 -19.11 -2.81
CA LYS A 181 10.19 -19.07 -2.63
C LYS A 181 9.69 -19.65 -1.31
N SER A 182 10.57 -19.89 -0.33
CA SER A 182 10.13 -20.22 1.03
C SER A 182 9.44 -19.01 1.67
N LEU A 183 8.51 -19.31 2.59
CA LEU A 183 7.91 -18.34 3.48
C LEU A 183 8.31 -18.64 4.92
N HIS A 184 8.55 -17.58 5.67
CA HIS A 184 9.01 -17.61 7.04
C HIS A 184 8.19 -16.66 7.90
N ASP A 185 8.09 -16.98 9.18
CA ASP A 185 7.42 -16.14 10.19
C ASP A 185 8.43 -15.29 10.99
N ASN A 186 9.73 -15.48 10.73
CA ASN A 186 10.80 -14.73 11.37
C ASN A 186 11.89 -14.35 10.36
N VAL A 187 12.26 -13.06 10.33
CA VAL A 187 13.37 -12.54 9.53
C VAL A 187 14.70 -13.22 9.84
N ALA A 188 14.88 -13.80 11.03
CA ALA A 188 16.08 -14.56 11.38
C ALA A 188 16.30 -15.79 10.47
N ASP A 189 15.23 -16.31 9.86
CA ASP A 189 15.27 -17.49 9.01
C ASP A 189 15.53 -17.17 7.52
N LEU A 190 15.56 -15.88 7.16
CA LEU A 190 15.93 -15.44 5.82
C LEU A 190 17.44 -15.50 5.60
N SER A 191 17.83 -15.73 4.35
CA SER A 191 19.18 -15.52 3.85
C SER A 191 19.69 -14.11 4.17
N LEU A 192 20.97 -14.01 4.52
CA LEU A 192 21.60 -12.72 4.85
C LEU A 192 21.44 -11.69 3.72
N GLU A 193 21.48 -12.13 2.47
CA GLU A 193 21.33 -11.26 1.30
C GLU A 193 19.93 -10.64 1.23
N ARG A 194 18.86 -11.42 1.37
CA ARG A 194 17.48 -10.89 1.39
C ARG A 194 17.20 -10.11 2.66
N ARG A 195 17.69 -10.56 3.80
CA ARG A 195 17.52 -9.87 5.07
C ARG A 195 18.15 -8.48 5.07
N ASN A 196 19.31 -8.33 4.46
CA ASN A 196 20.04 -7.06 4.44
C ASN A 196 19.67 -6.16 3.24
N GLY A 197 19.34 -6.75 2.09
CA GLY A 197 19.08 -6.04 0.84
C GLY A 197 17.64 -5.61 0.61
N TYR A 198 16.72 -5.97 1.50
CA TYR A 198 15.30 -5.64 1.39
C TYR A 198 14.71 -5.17 2.72
N ALA A 199 13.82 -4.18 2.66
CA ALA A 199 13.20 -3.60 3.85
C ALA A 199 11.98 -4.43 4.28
N TRP A 200 12.20 -5.39 5.18
CA TRP A 200 11.14 -6.25 5.74
C TRP A 200 10.33 -5.58 6.85
N TYR A 201 10.88 -4.55 7.48
CA TYR A 201 10.19 -3.70 8.44
C TYR A 201 10.47 -2.23 8.13
N GLY A 202 9.50 -1.37 8.40
CA GLY A 202 9.64 0.06 8.20
C GLY A 202 8.64 0.89 8.99
N VAL A 203 8.91 2.19 9.07
CA VAL A 203 8.06 3.18 9.75
C VAL A 203 7.06 3.84 8.81
N GLY A 204 7.14 3.55 7.50
CA GLY A 204 6.38 4.22 6.44
C GLY A 204 4.88 4.39 6.73
N PRO A 205 4.17 3.40 7.29
CA PRO A 205 2.74 3.53 7.59
C PRO A 205 2.34 4.66 8.55
N VAL A 206 3.27 5.19 9.35
CA VAL A 206 2.99 6.32 10.26
C VAL A 206 2.38 7.53 9.53
N LYS A 207 2.82 7.78 8.29
CA LYS A 207 2.34 8.89 7.45
C LYS A 207 0.82 8.85 7.22
N ALA A 208 0.24 7.64 7.10
CA ALA A 208 -1.19 7.47 6.92
C ALA A 208 -1.95 7.77 8.22
N LEU A 209 -1.40 7.38 9.37
CA LEU A 209 -2.01 7.67 10.68
C LEU A 209 -2.02 9.18 10.97
N GLU A 210 -0.93 9.87 10.64
CA GLU A 210 -0.81 11.33 10.76
C GLU A 210 -1.77 12.06 9.81
N ALA A 211 -1.79 11.67 8.53
CA ALA A 211 -2.71 12.23 7.55
C ALA A 211 -4.18 12.01 7.96
N TYR A 212 -4.50 10.86 8.55
CA TYR A 212 -5.83 10.55 9.05
C TYR A 212 -6.29 11.47 10.18
N ALA A 213 -5.38 11.82 11.12
CA ALA A 213 -5.72 12.75 12.19
C ALA A 213 -6.18 14.11 11.62
N VAL A 214 -5.46 14.63 10.63
CA VAL A 214 -5.80 15.89 9.94
C VAL A 214 -7.06 15.74 9.10
N TRP A 215 -7.22 14.63 8.37
CA TRP A 215 -8.40 14.35 7.56
C TRP A 215 -9.68 14.26 8.39
N LYS A 216 -9.64 13.58 9.55
CA LYS A 216 -10.80 13.42 10.43
C LYS A 216 -11.25 14.76 11.02
N GLN A 217 -10.30 15.63 11.41
CA GLN A 217 -10.60 16.99 11.88
C GLN A 217 -11.29 17.83 10.80
N ARG A 218 -10.76 17.83 9.57
CA ARG A 218 -11.38 18.55 8.43
C ARG A 218 -12.81 18.08 8.17
N ARG A 219 -13.07 16.77 8.23
CA ARG A 219 -14.41 16.22 8.00
C ARG A 219 -15.42 16.56 9.10
N ALA A 220 -14.98 16.64 10.35
CA ALA A 220 -15.83 17.04 11.46
C ALA A 220 -16.31 18.51 11.33
N GLN A 221 -15.53 19.36 10.65
CA GLN A 221 -15.89 20.77 10.42
C GLN A 221 -16.85 20.97 9.23
N VAL A 222 -16.94 19.99 8.32
CA VAL A 222 -17.77 20.04 7.11
C VAL A 222 -19.14 19.38 7.32
N THR A 223 -19.29 18.57 8.38
CA THR A 223 -20.57 17.94 8.73
C THR A 223 -21.32 18.87 9.70
N PRO A 224 -22.50 19.42 9.34
CA PRO A 224 -23.30 20.29 10.21
C PRO A 224 -23.77 19.60 11.50
#